data_AF-A0A6V7KC62-F1
#
_entry.id   AF-A0A6V7KC62-F1
#
_cell.length_a   1.000
_cell.length_b   1.000
_cell.length_c   1.000
_cell.angle_alpha   90.00
_cell.angle_beta   90.00
_cell.angle_gamma   90.00
#
_symmetry.space_group_name_H-M   'P 1'
#
loop_
_entity.id
_entity.type
_entity.pdbx_description
1 polymer ?
#
loop_
_entity_poly.entity_id
_entity_poly.type
_entity_poly.pdbx_seq_one_letter_code
_entity_poly.pdbx_strand_id
1 'polypeptide(L)' 'KLRSEAKELKNEGNYLFKASEYVEATLKYTQALQTCPLEYSKDRSILYSNRAAAKDKYD' A
#
# COMPACT_ATOMS: atom_id res chain seq x y z
N LYS A 1 16.30 6.31 0.44
CA LYS A 1 15.54 6.72 -0.78
C LYS A 1 14.30 5.83 -0.98
N LEU A 2 14.49 4.53 -1.22
CA LEU A 2 13.41 3.54 -1.45
C LEU A 2 12.34 3.47 -0.35
N ARG A 3 12.74 3.55 0.93
CA ARG A 3 11.78 3.59 2.05
C ARG A 3 10.84 4.81 1.99
N SER A 4 11.34 5.98 1.57
CA SER A 4 10.54 7.19 1.44
C SER A 4 9.56 7.07 0.28
N GLU A 5 10.03 6.55 -0.85
CA GLU A 5 9.22 6.31 -2.03
C GLU A 5 8.08 5.31 -1.76
N ALA A 6 8.37 4.23 -1.02
CA ALA A 6 7.34 3.30 -0.56
C ALA A 6 6.29 3.98 0.36
N LYS A 7 6.68 5.00 1.14
CA LYS A 7 5.74 5.77 1.97
C LYS A 7 4.85 6.67 1.12
N GLU A 8 5.36 7.29 0.06
CA GLU A 8 4.55 8.09 -0.87
C GLU A 8 3.52 7.20 -1.58
N LEU A 9 3.96 6.06 -2.12
CA LEU A 9 3.06 5.07 -2.75
C LEU A 9 1.99 4.56 -1.79
N LYS A 10 2.34 4.33 -0.51
CA LYS A 10 1.36 4.00 0.54
C LYS A 10 0.34 5.13 0.74
N ASN A 11 0.80 6.38 0.77
CA ASN A 11 -0.08 7.53 0.97
C ASN A 11 -1.04 7.72 -0.23
N GLU A 12 -0.56 7.50 -1.45
CA GLU A 12 -1.42 7.44 -2.65
C GLU A 12 -2.46 6.31 -2.53
N GLY A 13 -2.04 5.11 -2.12
CA GLY A 13 -2.96 4.00 -1.86
C GLY A 13 -4.02 4.36 -0.80
N ASN A 14 -3.64 5.05 0.27
CA ASN A 14 -4.57 5.52 1.30
C ASN A 14 -5.55 6.57 0.77
N TYR A 15 -5.11 7.45 -0.14
CA TYR A 15 -5.99 8.43 -0.78
C TYR A 15 -7.05 7.72 -1.64
N LEU A 16 -6.62 6.78 -2.49
CA LEU A 16 -7.51 5.99 -3.34
C LEU A 16 -8.48 5.15 -2.51
N PHE A 17 -8.00 4.51 -1.44
CA PHE A 17 -8.84 3.74 -0.53
C PHE A 17 -9.96 4.61 0.09
N LYS A 18 -9.64 5.85 0.49
CA LYS A 18 -10.64 6.81 1.00
C LYS A 18 -11.61 7.29 -0.08
N ALA A 19 -11.17 7.33 -1.33
CA ALA A 19 -12.02 7.63 -2.48
C ALA A 19 -12.87 6.44 -2.94
N SER A 20 -12.78 5.28 -2.26
CA SER A 20 -13.42 4.02 -2.65
C SER A 20 -12.90 3.40 -3.96
N GLU A 21 -11.76 3.88 -4.45
CA GLU A 21 -11.03 3.33 -5.60
C GLU A 21 -10.17 2.14 -5.13
N TYR A 22 -10.82 1.04 -4.74
CA TYR A 22 -10.18 -0.07 -4.03
C TYR A 22 -9.22 -0.90 -4.89
N VAL A 23 -9.48 -1.00 -6.20
CA VAL A 23 -8.61 -1.71 -7.15
C VAL A 23 -7.29 -0.95 -7.29
N GLU A 24 -7.35 0.35 -7.51
CA GLU A 24 -6.22 1.25 -7.64
C GLU A 24 -5.45 1.32 -6.32
N ALA A 25 -6.14 1.37 -5.17
CA ALA A 25 -5.51 1.30 -3.86
C ALA A 25 -4.69 0.01 -3.69
N THR A 26 -5.25 -1.13 -4.09
CA THR A 26 -4.57 -2.44 -4.06
C THR A 26 -3.30 -2.45 -4.91
N LEU A 27 -3.36 -1.86 -6.11
CA LEU A 27 -2.20 -1.71 -6.99
C LEU A 27 -1.13 -0.83 -6.36
N LYS A 28 -1.50 0.32 -5.79
CA LYS A 28 -0.55 1.23 -5.12
C LYS A 28 0.12 0.60 -3.90
N TYR A 29 -0.62 -0.12 -3.05
CA TYR A 29 0.00 -0.85 -1.94
C TYR A 29 0.94 -1.96 -2.41
N THR A 30 0.65 -2.60 -3.56
CA THR A 30 1.55 -3.59 -4.17
C THR A 30 2.83 -2.96 -4.68
N GLN A 31 2.75 -1.82 -5.35
CA GLN A 31 3.93 -1.04 -5.77
C GLN A 31 4.76 -0.61 -4.54
N ALA A 32 4.10 -0.11 -3.49
CA ALA A 32 4.79 0.23 -2.24
C ALA A 32 5.53 -0.98 -1.63
N LEU A 33 4.96 -2.18 -1.69
CA LEU A 33 5.61 -3.42 -1.23
C LEU A 33 6.81 -3.82 -2.10
N GLN A 34 6.77 -3.56 -3.40
CA GLN A 34 7.89 -3.83 -4.30
C GLN A 34 9.05 -2.85 -4.06
N THR A 35 8.72 -1.59 -3.74
CA THR A 35 9.72 -0.54 -3.46
C THR A 35 10.26 -0.60 -2.04
N CYS A 36 9.48 -1.06 -1.05
CA CYS A 36 9.89 -1.10 0.35
C CYS A 36 10.98 -2.16 0.61
N PRO A 37 12.19 -1.78 1.08
CA PRO A 37 13.23 -2.75 1.40
C PRO A 37 12.79 -3.80 2.43
N LEU A 38 13.29 -5.04 2.29
CA LEU A 38 12.88 -6.18 3.12
C LEU A 38 13.24 -6.01 4.61
N GLU A 39 14.27 -5.22 4.93
CA GLU A 39 14.68 -4.91 6.30
C GLU A 39 13.59 -4.16 7.11
N TYR A 40 12.66 -3.46 6.44
CA TYR A 40 11.60 -2.68 7.09
C TYR A 40 10.33 -3.50 7.29
N SER A 41 10.43 -4.60 8.04
CA SER A 41 9.32 -5.52 8.32
C SER A 41 8.05 -4.84 8.84
N LYS A 42 8.19 -3.81 9.70
CA LYS A 42 7.07 -3.01 10.22
C LYS A 42 6.32 -2.25 9.12
N ASP A 43 7.05 -1.56 8.25
CA ASP A 43 6.46 -0.79 7.15
C ASP A 43 5.77 -1.75 6.15
N ARG A 44 6.39 -2.89 5.86
CA ARG A 44 5.82 -3.94 4.99
C ARG A 44 4.56 -4.57 5.58
N SER A 45 4.53 -4.83 6.89
CA SER A 45 3.35 -5.39 7.57
C SER A 45 2.14 -4.48 7.40
N ILE A 46 2.29 -3.17 7.60
CA ILE A 46 1.23 -2.18 7.37
C ILE A 46 0.73 -2.22 5.92
N LEU A 47 1.65 -2.31 4.95
CA LEU A 47 1.29 -2.39 3.53
C LEU A 47 0.49 -3.65 3.19
N TYR A 48 0.88 -4.81 3.73
CA TYR A 48 0.12 -6.04 3.53
C TYR A 48 -1.29 -5.93 4.13
N SER A 49 -1.44 -5.39 5.33
CA SER A 49 -2.74 -5.18 5.97
C SER A 49 -3.63 -4.23 5.17
N ASN A 50 -3.09 -3.09 4.72
CA ASN A 50 -3.84 -2.13 3.90
C ASN A 50 -4.27 -2.72 2.56
N ARG A 51 -3.39 -3.50 1.93
CA ARG A 51 -3.73 -4.21 0.68
C ARG A 51 -4.81 -5.27 0.88
N ALA A 52 -4.78 -5.99 2.00
CA ALA A 52 -5.82 -6.96 2.33
C ALA A 52 -7.17 -6.26 2.54
N ALA A 53 -7.19 -5.16 3.30
CA ALA A 53 -8.39 -4.36 3.50
C ALA A 53 -8.95 -3.79 2.19
N ALA A 54 -8.08 -3.36 1.25
CA ALA A 54 -8.51 -2.88 -0.07
C ALA A 54 -9.17 -3.98 -0.91
N LYS A 55 -8.64 -5.21 -0.86
CA LYS A 55 -9.26 -6.37 -1.53
C LYS A 55 -10.60 -6.74 -0.90
N ASP A 56 -10.65 -6.80 0.43
CA ASP A 56 -11.85 -7.13 1.20
C ASP A 56 -13.00 -6.11 1.00
N LYS A 57 -12.67 -4.85 0.68
CA LYS A 57 -13.66 -3.82 0.33
C LYS A 57 -14.14 -3.86 -1.13
N TYR A 58 -13.38 -4.52 -1.99
CA TYR A 58 -13.73 -4.69 -3.40
C TYR A 58 -14.58 -5.94 -3.63
N ASP A 59 -14.34 -7.00 -2.86
CA ASP A 59 -15.13 -8.25 -2.86
C ASP A 59 -16.53 -8.05 -2.24
#